data_AF-A0AB40ABJ0-F1
#
_entry.id   AF-A0AB40ABJ0-F1
#
_cell.length_a   1.000
_cell.length_b   1.000
_cell.length_c   1.000
_cell.angle_alpha   90.00
_cell.angle_beta   90.00
_cell.angle_gamma   90.00
#
_symmetry.space_group_name_H-M   'P 1'
#
loop_
_entity.id
_entity.type
_entity.pdbx_description
1 polymer ?
#
loop_
_entity_poly.entity_id
_entity_poly.type
_entity_poly.pdbx_seq_one_letter_code
_entity_poly.pdbx_strand_id
1 'polypeptide(L)'
;MLGIACDPLQHTSMYERGSDDSEDSDGEGGLGNVSRVIIRPPGQSGKAKRGHLCFDAAFETGNLGKAELVGEFEYDLFLRPDTCNPRFRFWFNFTVDNVKQDQRVLFHIVNISKSRNLFSSGLTPLVKSSSRPKWQRLSKRQVFFYRSAMHQGHYVLSFAFIFDKEEDVYQFALAWPYSYSRLQSYLNVIDARQGADKRFTRCVLIKSLQNRNVDLLTIDHVTAKQRSTNRLDRSFIRVIVILCRTHSSEAPASHVCQGLIEFLVGNHPIAGVLRDNFVFKIVPMVNPDGVFLGNNRCNLMGQDMNRNWHIGSEFTQPELHAVKGMLKELDNSDSSITWLSLYSLNP
;
A
#
# COMPACT_ATOMS: atom_id res chain seq x y z
N MET A 1 21.06 -10.72 -6.33
CA MET A 1 19.94 -9.79 -6.09
C MET A 1 19.07 -9.85 -7.34
N LEU A 2 17.90 -10.48 -7.26
CA LEU A 2 16.98 -10.59 -8.39
C LEU A 2 16.55 -9.17 -8.74
N GLY A 3 16.86 -8.71 -9.97
CA GLY A 3 16.80 -7.30 -10.36
C GLY A 3 15.54 -6.57 -9.90
N ILE A 4 15.75 -5.35 -9.41
CA ILE A 4 14.74 -4.45 -8.86
C ILE A 4 13.66 -4.25 -9.92
N ALA A 5 12.46 -4.77 -9.68
CA ALA A 5 11.28 -4.31 -10.39
C ALA A 5 11.14 -2.83 -10.04
N CYS A 6 11.50 -1.95 -10.98
CA CYS A 6 11.29 -0.52 -10.82
C CYS A 6 9.79 -0.30 -10.66
N ASP A 7 9.41 0.35 -9.57
CA ASP A 7 8.06 0.86 -9.40
C ASP A 7 7.79 1.76 -10.62
N PRO A 8 6.66 1.62 -11.32
CA PRO A 8 6.21 2.68 -12.21
C PRO A 8 6.23 4.04 -11.48
N LEU A 9 6.05 4.09 -10.16
CA LEU A 9 6.19 5.34 -9.40
C LEU A 9 7.64 5.82 -9.19
N GLN A 10 8.66 5.16 -9.74
CA GLN A 10 10.00 5.74 -9.90
C GLN A 10 10.08 6.73 -11.07
N HIS A 11 9.08 6.75 -11.96
CA HIS A 11 8.84 7.90 -12.83
C HIS A 11 7.86 8.87 -12.17
N THR A 12 8.36 9.71 -11.27
CA THR A 12 7.84 11.09 -11.16
C THR A 12 8.05 11.89 -12.47
N SER A 13 8.56 11.25 -13.54
CA SER A 13 8.72 11.79 -14.89
C SER A 13 7.53 11.55 -15.82
N MET A 14 6.34 11.15 -15.33
CA MET A 14 5.12 11.25 -16.16
C MET A 14 4.65 12.71 -16.37
N TYR A 15 5.40 13.70 -15.86
CA TYR A 15 5.29 15.10 -16.26
C TYR A 15 6.44 15.48 -17.20
N GLU A 16 6.43 14.96 -18.43
CA GLU A 16 6.92 15.79 -19.54
C GLU A 16 5.91 16.93 -19.65
N ARG A 17 6.34 18.16 -19.32
CA ARG A 17 5.53 19.37 -19.47
C ARG A 17 5.02 19.45 -20.91
N GLY A 18 3.76 19.07 -21.14
CA GLY A 18 3.01 19.57 -22.28
C GLY A 18 2.84 21.07 -22.08
N SER A 19 3.09 21.87 -23.12
CA SER A 19 2.98 23.33 -23.07
C SER A 19 1.54 23.86 -22.93
N ASP A 20 0.54 22.98 -22.76
CA ASP A 20 -0.90 23.30 -22.87
C ASP A 20 -1.77 22.81 -21.70
N ASP A 21 -1.21 22.34 -20.59
CA ASP A 21 -2.03 22.00 -19.42
C ASP A 21 -2.46 23.29 -18.69
N SER A 22 -3.70 23.72 -18.97
CA SER A 22 -4.36 24.89 -18.39
C SER A 22 -4.30 24.89 -16.85
N GLU A 23 -3.84 26.01 -16.27
CA GLU A 23 -3.62 26.25 -14.83
C GLU A 23 -4.90 26.41 -13.98
N ASP A 24 -6.08 26.09 -14.53
CA ASP A 24 -7.36 26.34 -13.88
C ASP A 24 -8.08 25.03 -13.51
N SER A 25 -7.73 24.47 -12.35
CA SER A 25 -8.61 23.55 -11.64
C SER A 25 -8.75 24.01 -10.20
N ASP A 26 -9.68 24.95 -9.99
CA ASP A 26 -10.24 25.23 -8.68
C ASP A 26 -11.12 24.04 -8.27
N GLY A 27 -10.47 23.02 -7.72
CA GLY A 27 -11.14 21.83 -7.20
C GLY A 27 -11.89 22.15 -5.91
N GLU A 28 -13.18 22.47 -6.02
CA GLU A 28 -14.13 22.35 -4.93
C GLU A 28 -14.07 20.91 -4.35
N GLY A 29 -13.89 20.79 -3.04
CA GLY A 29 -13.57 19.54 -2.34
C GLY A 29 -14.61 18.43 -2.55
N GLY A 30 -14.37 17.57 -3.54
CA GLY A 30 -15.07 16.31 -3.72
C GLY A 30 -14.63 15.24 -2.71
N LEU A 31 -15.42 14.16 -2.62
CA LEU A 31 -15.20 12.96 -1.78
C LEU A 31 -13.94 12.14 -2.15
N GLY A 32 -13.02 12.71 -2.93
CA GLY A 32 -11.83 12.08 -3.50
C GLY A 32 -10.53 12.53 -2.86
N ASN A 33 -9.42 12.21 -3.52
CA ASN A 33 -8.11 12.75 -3.15
C ASN A 33 -7.93 14.15 -3.76
N VAL A 34 -7.08 14.98 -3.13
CA VAL A 34 -6.61 16.22 -3.75
C VAL A 34 -5.84 15.90 -5.04
N SER A 35 -6.05 16.72 -6.07
CA SER A 35 -5.41 16.60 -7.38
C SER A 35 -4.77 17.94 -7.73
N ARG A 36 -3.45 18.04 -7.51
CA ARG A 36 -2.65 19.26 -7.74
C ARG A 36 -3.28 20.55 -7.18
N VAL A 37 -3.70 20.53 -5.91
CA VAL A 37 -4.34 21.66 -5.25
C VAL A 37 -3.28 22.63 -4.71
N ILE A 38 -3.22 23.83 -5.27
CA ILE A 38 -2.33 24.91 -4.80
C ILE A 38 -3.01 25.71 -3.69
N ILE A 39 -2.40 25.70 -2.50
CA ILE A 39 -2.90 26.46 -1.36
C ILE A 39 -2.29 27.86 -1.36
N ARG A 40 -3.17 28.86 -1.54
CA ARG A 40 -2.80 30.29 -1.57
C ARG A 40 -3.13 30.94 -0.22
N PRO A 41 -2.28 31.87 0.28
CA PRO A 41 -2.62 32.67 1.44
C PRO A 41 -3.91 33.48 1.25
N PRO A 42 -4.69 33.71 2.32
CA PRO A 42 -5.90 34.53 2.25
C PRO A 42 -5.63 35.91 1.62
N GLY A 43 -6.50 36.35 0.71
CA GLY A 43 -6.38 37.64 0.04
C GLY A 43 -5.40 37.67 -1.15
N GLN A 44 -4.73 36.55 -1.48
CA GLN A 44 -3.93 36.45 -2.70
C GLN A 44 -4.71 35.73 -3.81
N SER A 45 -4.88 36.41 -4.95
CA SER A 45 -5.45 35.84 -6.18
C SER A 45 -4.43 35.86 -7.32
N GLY A 46 -4.69 35.10 -8.38
CA GLY A 46 -3.85 35.01 -9.57
C GLY A 46 -2.82 33.88 -9.53
N LYS A 47 -1.74 34.04 -10.31
CA LYS A 47 -0.72 33.02 -10.54
C LYS A 47 -0.08 32.56 -9.22
N ALA A 48 0.09 31.24 -9.09
CA ALA A 48 0.76 30.66 -7.95
C ALA A 48 2.19 31.17 -7.85
N LYS A 49 2.58 31.64 -6.66
CA LYS A 49 3.96 32.03 -6.36
C LYS A 49 4.72 30.84 -5.80
N ARG A 50 6.05 30.86 -5.90
CA ARG A 50 6.89 29.86 -5.25
C ARG A 50 6.65 29.90 -3.73
N GLY A 51 6.46 28.73 -3.13
CA GLY A 51 6.10 28.57 -1.72
C GLY A 51 4.59 28.48 -1.47
N HIS A 52 3.74 28.72 -2.47
CA HIS A 52 2.33 28.32 -2.42
C HIS A 52 2.27 26.81 -2.65
N LEU A 53 2.27 26.04 -1.56
CA LEU A 53 2.38 24.59 -1.63
C LEU A 53 1.28 23.98 -2.49
N CYS A 54 1.67 23.08 -3.38
CA CYS A 54 0.78 22.29 -4.20
C CYS A 54 0.70 20.87 -3.65
N PHE A 55 -0.48 20.43 -3.26
CA PHE A 55 -0.73 19.08 -2.73
C PHE A 55 -1.34 18.19 -3.80
N ASP A 56 -0.79 16.98 -3.91
CA ASP A 56 -1.35 15.96 -4.80
C ASP A 56 -1.38 14.59 -4.12
N ALA A 57 -2.47 13.86 -4.34
CA ALA A 57 -2.65 12.49 -3.92
C ALA A 57 -3.46 11.68 -4.96
N ALA A 58 -3.62 12.21 -6.18
CA ALA A 58 -4.37 11.59 -7.26
C ALA A 58 -3.53 10.53 -8.01
N PHE A 59 -2.90 9.61 -7.26
CA PHE A 59 -2.08 8.53 -7.78
C PHE A 59 -2.35 7.23 -7.03
N GLU A 60 -1.86 6.11 -7.56
CA GLU A 60 -2.03 4.80 -6.94
C GLU A 60 -1.47 4.77 -5.51
N THR A 61 -2.25 4.24 -4.56
CA THR A 61 -1.98 4.27 -3.11
C THR A 61 -2.03 5.66 -2.47
N GLY A 62 -2.32 6.72 -3.22
CA GLY A 62 -2.44 8.09 -2.71
C GLY A 62 -3.62 8.25 -1.75
N ASN A 63 -3.43 9.03 -0.69
CA ASN A 63 -4.51 9.42 0.22
C ASN A 63 -4.18 10.75 0.89
N LEU A 64 -4.94 11.77 0.51
CA LEU A 64 -5.12 13.05 1.18
C LEU A 64 -6.39 13.67 0.59
N GLY A 65 -7.40 13.94 1.40
CA GLY A 65 -8.71 14.43 0.93
C GLY A 65 -8.80 15.95 0.88
N LYS A 66 -8.10 16.66 1.76
CA LYS A 66 -8.10 18.12 1.82
C LYS A 66 -6.83 18.65 2.48
N ALA A 67 -6.39 19.83 2.06
CA ALA A 67 -5.37 20.63 2.74
C ALA A 67 -5.90 22.06 2.92
N GLU A 68 -5.73 22.65 4.09
CA GLU A 68 -6.14 24.01 4.41
C GLU A 68 -5.00 24.75 5.11
N LEU A 69 -4.73 25.98 4.69
CA LEU A 69 -3.78 26.85 5.37
C LEU A 69 -4.50 27.56 6.53
N VAL A 70 -4.08 27.27 7.76
CA VAL A 70 -4.72 27.77 9.00
C VAL A 70 -3.87 28.80 9.75
N GLY A 71 -2.58 28.89 9.40
CA GLY A 71 -1.65 29.92 9.88
C GLY A 71 -0.73 30.39 8.75
N GLU A 72 0.30 31.17 9.05
CA GLU A 72 1.23 31.64 8.00
C GLU A 72 2.00 30.47 7.33
N PHE A 73 2.30 29.42 8.10
CA PHE A 73 3.05 28.24 7.66
C PHE A 73 2.43 26.93 8.17
N GLU A 74 1.19 26.98 8.65
CA GLU A 74 0.51 25.86 9.31
C GLU A 74 -0.63 25.34 8.44
N TYR A 75 -0.65 24.03 8.22
CA TYR A 75 -1.58 23.37 7.32
C TYR A 75 -2.34 22.26 8.03
N ASP A 76 -3.66 22.37 8.03
CA ASP A 76 -4.56 21.29 8.41
C ASP A 76 -4.79 20.35 7.22
N LEU A 77 -4.46 19.08 7.42
CA LEU A 77 -4.55 18.01 6.45
C LEU A 77 -5.64 17.03 6.88
N PHE A 78 -6.57 16.74 5.97
CA PHE A 78 -7.67 15.83 6.20
C PHE A 78 -7.50 14.58 5.34
N LEU A 79 -7.40 13.43 5.97
CA LEU A 79 -7.35 12.15 5.30
C LEU A 79 -8.70 11.84 4.65
N ARG A 80 -8.65 11.28 3.44
CA ARG A 80 -9.82 10.70 2.81
C ARG A 80 -10.20 9.44 3.57
N PRO A 81 -11.48 9.26 3.99
CA PRO A 81 -11.93 7.99 4.55
C PRO A 81 -11.81 6.86 3.53
N ASP A 82 -11.79 5.63 4.03
CA ASP A 82 -11.92 4.46 3.17
C ASP A 82 -13.17 4.56 2.29
N THR A 83 -13.03 4.12 1.04
CA THR A 83 -14.15 4.07 0.10
C THR A 83 -15.31 3.28 0.72
N CYS A 84 -16.51 3.84 0.64
CA CYS A 84 -17.74 3.29 1.23
C CYS A 84 -17.67 3.07 2.76
N ASN A 85 -16.69 3.62 3.49
CA ASN A 85 -16.62 3.53 4.95
C ASN A 85 -16.00 4.78 5.61
N PRO A 86 -16.83 5.68 6.17
CA PRO A 86 -16.35 6.93 6.78
C PRO A 86 -15.60 6.75 8.11
N ARG A 87 -15.54 5.52 8.67
CA ARG A 87 -14.97 5.27 9.99
C ARG A 87 -13.47 5.08 9.97
N PHE A 88 -12.87 4.69 8.85
CA PHE A 88 -11.44 4.36 8.80
C PHE A 88 -10.64 5.47 8.11
N ARG A 89 -9.73 6.09 8.88
CA ARG A 89 -8.76 7.10 8.45
C ARG A 89 -7.46 6.90 9.22
N PHE A 90 -6.38 6.54 8.53
CA PHE A 90 -5.06 6.38 9.14
C PHE A 90 -3.95 6.37 8.08
N TRP A 91 -4.20 5.75 6.92
CA TRP A 91 -3.30 5.80 5.78
C TRP A 91 -3.26 7.19 5.16
N PHE A 92 -2.05 7.66 4.89
CA PHE A 92 -1.79 8.86 4.09
C PHE A 92 -0.60 8.61 3.18
N ASN A 93 -0.68 9.15 1.98
CA ASN A 93 0.38 9.15 1.00
C ASN A 93 0.11 10.28 0.01
N PHE A 94 0.91 11.34 0.06
CA PHE A 94 0.69 12.52 -0.76
C PHE A 94 2.02 13.17 -1.12
N THR A 95 2.01 13.96 -2.18
CA THR A 95 3.14 14.76 -2.63
C THR A 95 2.89 16.25 -2.40
N VAL A 96 3.98 16.97 -2.20
CA VAL A 96 4.02 18.42 -2.09
C VAL A 96 5.06 18.94 -3.07
N ASP A 97 4.64 19.82 -3.99
CA ASP A 97 5.50 20.56 -4.91
C ASP A 97 5.29 22.08 -4.79
N ASN A 98 5.98 22.85 -5.65
CA ASN A 98 5.98 24.32 -5.63
C ASN A 98 6.47 24.93 -4.30
N VAL A 99 7.39 24.23 -3.64
CA VAL A 99 8.01 24.62 -2.37
C VAL A 99 9.05 25.72 -2.58
N LYS A 100 9.35 26.51 -1.54
CA LYS A 100 10.47 27.46 -1.54
C LYS A 100 11.64 26.95 -0.70
N GLN A 101 12.88 27.28 -1.06
CA GLN A 101 14.06 26.90 -0.29
C GLN A 101 14.01 27.50 1.11
N ASP A 102 14.37 26.70 2.10
CA ASP A 102 14.33 26.99 3.53
C ASP A 102 12.92 27.30 4.07
N GLN A 103 11.87 27.04 3.29
CA GLN A 103 10.50 27.19 3.74
C GLN A 103 10.19 26.17 4.83
N ARG A 104 9.82 26.69 5.99
CA ARG A 104 9.40 25.91 7.15
C ARG A 104 7.89 25.79 7.14
N VAL A 105 7.39 24.60 7.43
CA VAL A 105 5.95 24.34 7.53
C VAL A 105 5.64 23.41 8.69
N LEU A 106 4.41 23.51 9.18
CA LEU A 106 3.83 22.61 10.16
C LEU A 106 2.61 21.94 9.54
N PHE A 107 2.65 20.62 9.41
CA PHE A 107 1.52 19.84 8.92
C PHE A 107 0.79 19.19 10.08
N HIS A 108 -0.54 19.33 10.12
CA HIS A 108 -1.44 18.75 11.11
C HIS A 108 -2.37 17.76 10.43
N ILE A 109 -2.26 16.46 10.70
CA ILE A 109 -3.28 15.50 10.30
C ILE A 109 -4.33 15.43 11.42
N VAL A 110 -5.51 15.99 11.15
CA VAL A 110 -6.49 16.33 12.20
C VAL A 110 -7.64 15.34 12.37
N ASN A 111 -7.79 14.38 11.45
CA ASN A 111 -8.95 13.49 11.40
C ASN A 111 -8.61 11.98 11.44
N ILE A 112 -7.52 11.60 12.12
CA ILE A 112 -7.18 10.19 12.35
C ILE A 112 -8.26 9.51 13.23
N SER A 113 -8.79 8.37 12.79
CA SER A 113 -9.96 7.74 13.42
C SER A 113 -9.70 7.15 14.80
N LYS A 114 -8.51 6.60 15.06
CA LYS A 114 -8.17 5.93 16.32
C LYS A 114 -7.27 6.80 17.19
N SER A 115 -7.70 7.07 18.41
CA SER A 115 -6.92 7.78 19.43
C SER A 115 -5.69 7.00 19.88
N ARG A 116 -5.81 5.69 20.09
CA ARG A 116 -4.68 4.80 20.37
C ARG A 116 -4.18 4.19 19.06
N ASN A 117 -2.95 4.52 18.69
CA ASN A 117 -2.28 4.03 17.48
C ASN A 117 -0.75 4.12 17.65
N LEU A 118 0.02 3.71 16.65
CA LEU A 118 1.49 3.67 16.72
C LEU A 118 2.18 5.02 16.89
N PHE A 119 1.55 6.15 16.55
CA PHE A 119 2.12 7.48 16.79
C PHE A 119 2.25 7.78 18.28
N SER A 120 1.36 7.23 19.11
CA SER A 120 1.48 7.29 20.59
C SER A 120 2.70 6.52 21.12
N SER A 121 3.28 5.63 20.31
CA SER A 121 4.47 4.83 20.63
C SER A 121 5.71 5.25 19.82
N GLY A 122 5.70 6.48 19.28
CA GLY A 122 6.87 7.06 18.62
C GLY A 122 7.10 6.64 17.18
N LEU A 123 6.08 6.13 16.48
CA LEU A 123 6.09 6.08 15.02
C LEU A 123 6.19 7.51 14.46
N THR A 124 6.92 7.69 13.37
CA THR A 124 7.03 8.98 12.66
C THR A 124 6.73 8.79 11.18
N PRO A 125 6.18 9.79 10.46
CA PRO A 125 5.98 9.69 9.01
C PRO A 125 7.28 9.41 8.25
N LEU A 126 7.15 8.89 7.03
CA LEU A 126 8.25 8.80 6.07
C LEU A 126 8.20 9.97 5.10
N VAL A 127 9.38 10.38 4.64
CA VAL A 127 9.56 11.37 3.58
C VAL A 127 10.59 10.86 2.56
N LYS A 128 10.41 11.22 1.30
CA LYS A 128 11.44 11.20 0.25
C LYS A 128 11.27 12.42 -0.65
N SER A 129 12.25 12.71 -1.50
CA SER A 129 12.11 13.72 -2.56
C SER A 129 12.57 13.17 -3.90
N SER A 130 12.28 13.87 -5.00
CA SER A 130 12.76 13.49 -6.34
C SER A 130 14.28 13.34 -6.39
N SER A 131 15.04 14.26 -5.78
CA SER A 131 16.50 14.15 -5.71
C SER A 131 17.02 13.15 -4.66
N ARG A 132 16.17 12.76 -3.69
CA ARG A 132 16.49 11.77 -2.63
C ARG A 132 15.42 10.69 -2.60
N PRO A 133 15.48 9.70 -3.51
CA PRO A 133 14.40 8.74 -3.70
C PRO A 133 14.28 7.69 -2.58
N LYS A 134 15.21 7.66 -1.62
CA LYS A 134 15.19 6.73 -0.49
C LYS A 134 14.29 7.27 0.62
N TRP A 135 13.30 6.47 1.01
CA TRP A 135 12.42 6.78 2.15
C TRP A 135 13.20 6.88 3.47
N GLN A 136 12.95 7.95 4.22
CA GLN A 136 13.53 8.20 5.54
C GLN A 136 12.44 8.59 6.53
N ARG A 137 12.57 8.16 7.79
CA ARG A 137 11.66 8.55 8.87
C ARG A 137 11.96 9.98 9.29
N LEU A 138 10.92 10.78 9.52
CA LEU A 138 11.06 12.08 10.17
C LEU A 138 11.61 11.90 11.59
N SER A 139 12.37 12.91 12.06
CA SER A 139 12.91 12.92 13.41
C SER A 139 11.79 12.92 14.44
N LYS A 140 11.91 12.08 15.48
CA LYS A 140 10.95 12.06 16.60
C LYS A 140 10.80 13.41 17.30
N ARG A 141 11.81 14.28 17.22
CA ARG A 141 11.78 15.63 17.81
C ARG A 141 10.89 16.60 17.04
N GLN A 142 10.54 16.27 15.81
CA GLN A 142 9.73 17.11 14.91
C GLN A 142 8.31 16.59 14.76
N VAL A 143 7.93 15.50 15.45
CA VAL A 143 6.64 14.82 15.30
C VAL A 143 5.95 14.73 16.64
N PHE A 144 4.71 15.16 16.71
CA PHE A 144 3.91 15.22 17.92
C PHE A 144 2.54 14.60 17.67
N PHE A 145 2.09 13.75 18.58
CA PHE A 145 0.76 13.15 18.52
C PHE A 145 0.04 13.43 19.84
N TYR A 146 -0.99 14.27 19.79
CA TYR A 146 -1.63 14.83 21.00
C TYR A 146 -3.10 15.12 20.78
N ARG A 147 -3.83 15.28 21.87
CA ARG A 147 -5.24 15.71 21.85
C ARG A 147 -5.30 17.23 21.79
N SER A 148 -5.98 17.80 20.79
CA SER A 148 -6.05 19.25 20.59
C SER A 148 -7.42 19.82 20.90
N ALA A 149 -7.48 20.85 21.74
CA ALA A 149 -8.72 21.59 22.01
C ALA A 149 -9.21 22.38 20.78
N MET A 150 -8.28 22.87 19.95
CA MET A 150 -8.61 23.64 18.74
C MET A 150 -9.32 22.77 17.67
N HIS A 151 -9.03 21.46 17.65
CA HIS A 151 -9.70 20.50 16.77
C HIS A 151 -10.71 19.66 17.56
N GLN A 152 -11.56 20.29 18.38
CA GLN A 152 -12.70 19.66 19.06
C GLN A 152 -12.33 18.45 19.95
N GLY A 153 -11.11 18.44 20.49
CA GLY A 153 -10.62 17.34 21.32
C GLY A 153 -10.25 16.08 20.53
N HIS A 154 -10.11 16.16 19.20
CA HIS A 154 -9.56 15.10 18.37
C HIS A 154 -8.05 14.95 18.60
N TYR A 155 -7.53 13.76 18.29
CA TYR A 155 -6.09 13.52 18.25
C TYR A 155 -5.51 14.00 16.93
N VAL A 156 -4.44 14.76 17.01
CA VAL A 156 -3.76 15.39 15.87
C VAL A 156 -2.33 14.87 15.80
N LEU A 157 -1.92 14.46 14.60
CA LEU A 157 -0.51 14.21 14.28
C LEU A 157 0.07 15.47 13.64
N SER A 158 0.96 16.13 14.36
CA SER A 158 1.65 17.33 13.88
C SER A 158 3.10 17.01 13.56
N PHE A 159 3.60 17.48 12.41
CA PHE A 159 5.01 17.36 12.11
C PHE A 159 5.57 18.59 11.40
N ALA A 160 6.72 19.06 11.90
CA ALA A 160 7.44 20.18 11.32
C ALA A 160 8.38 19.70 10.20
N PHE A 161 8.45 20.44 9.11
CA PHE A 161 9.31 20.12 7.98
C PHE A 161 9.95 21.39 7.39
N ILE A 162 11.14 21.25 6.83
CA ILE A 162 11.88 22.33 6.14
C ILE A 162 12.21 21.83 4.74
N PHE A 163 11.72 22.53 3.73
CA PHE A 163 12.06 22.24 2.34
C PHE A 163 13.42 22.85 2.00
N ASP A 164 14.30 22.08 1.37
CA ASP A 164 15.68 22.49 1.10
C ASP A 164 16.00 22.64 -0.40
N LYS A 165 15.12 22.16 -1.28
CA LYS A 165 15.25 22.25 -2.75
C LYS A 165 13.91 22.59 -3.39
N GLU A 166 13.87 23.61 -4.24
CA GLU A 166 12.65 24.14 -4.87
C GLU A 166 12.18 23.32 -6.07
N GLU A 167 13.09 22.65 -6.74
CA GLU A 167 12.82 21.79 -7.89
C GLU A 167 12.30 20.41 -7.48
N ASP A 168 12.37 20.10 -6.19
CA ASP A 168 12.01 18.80 -5.67
C ASP A 168 10.51 18.66 -5.42
N VAL A 169 9.98 17.49 -5.77
CA VAL A 169 8.69 17.01 -5.29
C VAL A 169 8.93 16.16 -4.05
N TYR A 170 8.31 16.51 -2.92
CA TYR A 170 8.43 15.79 -1.66
C TYR A 170 7.25 14.86 -1.50
N GLN A 171 7.47 13.61 -1.11
CA GLN A 171 6.40 12.65 -0.84
C GLN A 171 6.40 12.26 0.63
N PHE A 172 5.25 12.36 1.27
CA PHE A 172 5.03 11.98 2.67
C PHE A 172 4.09 10.78 2.74
N ALA A 173 4.44 9.78 3.56
CA ALA A 173 3.64 8.58 3.72
C ALA A 173 3.69 7.99 5.13
N LEU A 174 2.64 7.25 5.50
CA LEU A 174 2.59 6.52 6.79
C LEU A 174 3.68 5.42 6.86
N ALA A 175 3.80 4.63 5.79
CA ALA A 175 4.77 3.56 5.62
C ALA A 175 5.21 3.51 4.16
N TRP A 176 6.31 2.81 3.85
CA TRP A 176 6.83 2.72 2.49
C TRP A 176 5.75 2.08 1.59
N PRO A 177 5.13 2.85 0.67
CA PRO A 177 4.05 2.35 -0.15
C PRO A 177 4.49 1.15 -1.00
N TYR A 178 3.57 0.23 -1.23
CA TYR A 178 3.74 -0.90 -2.14
C TYR A 178 2.47 -0.99 -3.00
N SER A 179 2.59 -0.54 -4.26
CA SER A 179 1.50 -0.47 -5.23
C SER A 179 1.14 -1.86 -5.79
N TYR A 180 -0.10 -2.01 -6.25
CA TYR A 180 -0.53 -3.16 -7.03
C TYR A 180 0.22 -3.23 -8.36
N SER A 181 0.42 -2.11 -9.04
CA SER A 181 1.19 -2.07 -10.30
C SER A 181 2.64 -2.55 -10.12
N ARG A 182 3.28 -2.19 -8.99
CA ARG A 182 4.59 -2.73 -8.61
C ARG A 182 4.55 -4.24 -8.37
N LEU A 183 3.52 -4.75 -7.68
CA LEU A 183 3.35 -6.19 -7.49
C LEU A 183 3.28 -6.92 -8.84
N GLN A 184 2.40 -6.46 -9.73
CA GLN A 184 2.20 -7.08 -11.04
C GLN A 184 3.50 -7.06 -11.86
N SER A 185 4.21 -5.92 -11.88
CA SER A 185 5.50 -5.80 -12.56
C SER A 185 6.54 -6.76 -11.99
N TYR A 186 6.62 -6.87 -10.66
CA TYR A 186 7.50 -7.81 -9.97
C TYR A 186 7.19 -9.27 -10.32
N LEU A 187 5.92 -9.67 -10.29
CA LEU A 187 5.52 -11.04 -10.64
C LEU A 187 5.82 -11.35 -12.11
N ASN A 188 5.57 -10.40 -13.02
CA ASN A 188 5.91 -10.57 -14.45
C ASN A 188 7.42 -10.79 -14.66
N VAL A 189 8.27 -10.13 -13.87
CA VAL A 189 9.73 -10.35 -13.91
C VAL A 189 10.09 -11.76 -13.41
N ILE A 190 9.39 -12.29 -12.40
CA ILE A 190 9.59 -13.67 -11.95
C ILE A 190 9.15 -14.65 -13.03
N ASP A 191 7.96 -14.47 -13.60
CA ASP A 191 7.41 -15.31 -14.67
C ASP A 191 8.40 -15.40 -15.85
N ALA A 192 8.91 -14.25 -16.31
CA ALA A 192 9.87 -14.20 -17.42
C ALA A 192 11.20 -14.90 -17.11
N ARG A 193 11.66 -14.88 -15.86
CA ARG A 193 12.93 -15.50 -15.45
C ARG A 193 12.83 -16.99 -15.23
N GLN A 194 11.69 -17.48 -14.75
CA GLN A 194 11.53 -18.90 -14.43
C GLN A 194 11.35 -19.76 -15.68
N GLY A 195 10.96 -19.19 -16.84
CA GLY A 195 10.96 -19.93 -18.12
C GLY A 195 10.21 -21.27 -18.02
N ALA A 196 10.90 -22.39 -18.28
CA ALA A 196 10.36 -23.75 -18.17
C ALA A 196 10.53 -24.40 -16.77
N ASP A 197 11.09 -23.67 -15.81
CA ASP A 197 11.33 -24.16 -14.46
C ASP A 197 10.02 -24.29 -13.68
N LYS A 198 9.65 -25.53 -13.35
CA LYS A 198 8.34 -25.86 -12.77
C LYS A 198 8.21 -25.50 -11.28
N ARG A 199 9.25 -24.89 -10.68
CA ARG A 199 9.26 -24.57 -9.24
C ARG A 199 8.35 -23.41 -8.84
N PHE A 200 7.94 -22.58 -9.79
CA PHE A 200 7.05 -21.45 -9.57
C PHE A 200 5.90 -21.52 -10.56
N THR A 201 4.67 -21.49 -10.07
CA THR A 201 3.47 -21.39 -10.89
C THR A 201 2.63 -20.23 -10.39
N ARG A 202 2.26 -19.33 -11.29
CA ARG A 202 1.33 -18.24 -11.03
C ARG A 202 0.02 -18.51 -11.74
N CYS A 203 -1.09 -18.37 -11.03
CA CYS A 203 -2.42 -18.31 -11.62
C CYS A 203 -3.23 -17.16 -11.03
N VAL A 204 -4.27 -16.73 -11.74
CA VAL A 204 -5.24 -15.79 -11.21
C VAL A 204 -6.26 -16.58 -10.40
N LEU A 205 -6.31 -16.36 -9.09
CA LEU A 205 -7.26 -17.02 -8.18
C LEU A 205 -8.67 -16.51 -8.45
N ILE A 206 -8.80 -15.18 -8.55
CA ILE A 206 -10.05 -14.49 -8.86
C ILE A 206 -9.73 -13.07 -9.31
N LYS A 207 -10.74 -12.35 -9.81
CA LYS A 207 -10.65 -10.91 -9.99
C LYS A 207 -11.40 -10.17 -8.89
N SER A 208 -10.86 -9.04 -8.47
CA SER A 208 -11.51 -8.11 -7.54
C SER A 208 -12.72 -7.43 -8.19
N LEU A 209 -13.46 -6.65 -7.40
CA LEU A 209 -14.62 -5.88 -7.86
C LEU A 209 -14.27 -4.88 -8.96
N GLN A 210 -13.08 -4.29 -8.94
CA GLN A 210 -12.58 -3.43 -10.02
C GLN A 210 -11.74 -4.20 -11.06
N ASN A 211 -11.97 -5.52 -11.20
CA ASN A 211 -11.38 -6.36 -12.23
C ASN A 211 -9.83 -6.46 -12.16
N ARG A 212 -9.23 -6.28 -10.96
CA ARG A 212 -7.80 -6.51 -10.73
C ARG A 212 -7.55 -7.97 -10.38
N ASN A 213 -6.40 -8.50 -10.79
CA ASN A 213 -6.06 -9.89 -10.51
C ASN A 213 -5.72 -10.06 -9.03
N VAL A 214 -6.29 -11.08 -8.40
CA VAL A 214 -5.80 -11.64 -7.15
C VAL A 214 -4.99 -12.88 -7.53
N ASP A 215 -3.68 -12.75 -7.52
CA ASP A 215 -2.78 -13.82 -7.91
C ASP A 215 -2.63 -14.88 -6.79
N LEU A 216 -2.53 -16.14 -7.19
CA LEU A 216 -2.07 -17.24 -6.35
C LEU A 216 -0.74 -17.77 -6.90
N LEU A 217 0.27 -17.76 -6.06
CA LEU A 217 1.58 -18.31 -6.35
C LEU A 217 1.70 -19.68 -5.70
N THR A 218 2.10 -20.67 -6.48
CA THR A 218 2.47 -22.00 -6.00
C THR A 218 3.97 -22.16 -6.15
N ILE A 219 4.67 -22.43 -5.04
CA ILE A 219 6.12 -22.65 -5.04
C ILE A 219 6.40 -23.99 -4.38
N ASP A 220 6.96 -24.93 -5.13
CA ASP A 220 7.30 -26.28 -4.68
C ASP A 220 8.38 -26.90 -5.57
N HIS A 221 8.85 -28.10 -5.23
CA HIS A 221 9.71 -28.93 -6.10
C HIS A 221 9.02 -30.24 -6.51
N VAL A 222 7.69 -30.30 -6.45
CA VAL A 222 6.95 -31.53 -6.73
C VAL A 222 7.04 -31.85 -8.22
N THR A 223 7.92 -32.79 -8.58
CA THR A 223 8.15 -33.18 -9.98
C THR A 223 6.94 -33.93 -10.54
N ALA A 224 6.71 -33.80 -11.85
CA ALA A 224 5.63 -34.52 -12.54
C ALA A 224 5.72 -36.06 -12.39
N LYS A 225 6.92 -36.62 -12.15
CA LYS A 225 7.14 -38.05 -11.84
C LYS A 225 6.54 -38.48 -10.50
N GLN A 226 6.51 -37.58 -9.52
CA GLN A 226 5.78 -37.81 -8.26
C GLN A 226 4.27 -37.78 -8.52
N ARG A 227 3.78 -36.93 -9.44
CA ARG A 227 2.34 -36.87 -9.77
C ARG A 227 1.80 -38.12 -10.51
N SER A 228 2.65 -38.90 -11.20
CA SER A 228 2.24 -40.01 -12.07
C SER A 228 2.18 -41.40 -11.40
N THR A 229 2.79 -41.59 -10.23
CA THR A 229 2.58 -42.82 -9.47
C THR A 229 1.26 -42.68 -8.72
N ASN A 230 0.24 -43.47 -9.07
CA ASN A 230 -1.10 -43.52 -8.43
C ASN A 230 -1.10 -43.88 -6.92
N ARG A 231 0.07 -43.80 -6.26
CA ARG A 231 0.27 -43.76 -4.82
C ARG A 231 1.41 -42.79 -4.54
N LEU A 232 1.17 -41.48 -4.70
CA LEU A 232 1.78 -40.58 -3.73
C LEU A 232 1.07 -40.90 -2.42
N ASP A 233 1.84 -41.21 -1.39
CA ASP A 233 1.39 -41.08 -0.02
C ASP A 233 1.14 -39.57 0.22
N ARG A 234 0.03 -39.06 -0.35
CA ARG A 234 -0.38 -37.65 -0.29
C ARG A 234 -0.69 -37.23 1.15
N SER A 235 -0.80 -38.20 2.05
CA SER A 235 -0.92 -38.09 3.50
C SER A 235 0.21 -37.27 4.16
N PHE A 236 1.33 -37.01 3.47
CA PHE A 236 2.46 -36.27 4.05
C PHE A 236 2.84 -34.94 3.38
N ILE A 237 2.14 -34.50 2.31
CA ILE A 237 2.45 -33.18 1.71
C ILE A 237 1.88 -32.09 2.61
N ARG A 238 2.78 -31.29 3.20
CA ARG A 238 2.41 -30.17 4.05
C ARG A 238 2.24 -28.91 3.19
N VAL A 239 1.06 -28.32 3.26
CA VAL A 239 0.76 -27.08 2.53
C VAL A 239 0.90 -25.90 3.47
N ILE A 240 1.69 -24.90 3.07
CA ILE A 240 1.81 -23.64 3.78
C ILE A 240 1.10 -22.57 2.97
N VAL A 241 0.03 -22.01 3.54
CA VAL A 241 -0.72 -20.93 2.89
C VAL A 241 -0.35 -19.60 3.52
N ILE A 242 -0.02 -18.61 2.68
CA ILE A 242 0.42 -17.29 3.11
C ILE A 242 -0.47 -16.24 2.46
N LEU A 243 -1.19 -15.48 3.28
CA LEU A 243 -2.05 -14.39 2.84
C LEU A 243 -1.43 -13.05 3.23
N CYS A 244 -1.40 -12.12 2.27
CA CYS A 244 -0.78 -10.81 2.45
C CYS A 244 -1.73 -9.70 2.03
N ARG A 245 -1.63 -8.53 2.68
CA ARG A 245 -2.36 -7.30 2.31
C ARG A 245 -3.87 -7.47 2.24
N THR A 246 -4.45 -8.11 3.27
CA THR A 246 -5.90 -8.04 3.49
C THR A 246 -6.32 -6.61 3.84
N HIS A 247 -5.53 -5.92 4.67
CA HIS A 247 -5.68 -4.48 4.90
C HIS A 247 -4.74 -3.68 3.99
N SER A 248 -5.33 -2.67 3.36
CA SER A 248 -4.71 -1.88 2.29
C SER A 248 -3.61 -0.90 2.74
N SER A 249 -3.56 -0.53 4.02
CA SER A 249 -2.49 0.33 4.58
C SER A 249 -1.23 -0.41 5.00
N GLU A 250 -1.31 -1.73 5.20
CA GLU A 250 -0.23 -2.54 5.77
C GLU A 250 0.86 -2.90 4.74
N ALA A 251 1.42 -1.86 4.09
CA ALA A 251 2.40 -2.01 3.02
C ALA A 251 3.67 -2.78 3.43
N PRO A 252 4.15 -2.73 4.70
CA PRO A 252 5.27 -3.58 5.12
C PRO A 252 5.05 -5.08 4.86
N ALA A 253 3.81 -5.58 4.93
CA ALA A 253 3.51 -6.98 4.64
C ALA A 253 3.85 -7.36 3.20
N SER A 254 3.66 -6.46 2.23
CA SER A 254 4.05 -6.70 0.83
C SER A 254 5.55 -6.84 0.67
N HIS A 255 6.34 -5.98 1.34
CA HIS A 255 7.80 -6.03 1.25
C HIS A 255 8.36 -7.33 1.85
N VAL A 256 7.81 -7.77 2.99
CA VAL A 256 8.15 -9.07 3.59
C VAL A 256 7.76 -10.22 2.66
N CYS A 257 6.56 -10.18 2.09
CA CYS A 257 6.10 -11.18 1.12
C CYS A 257 7.00 -11.25 -0.12
N GLN A 258 7.41 -10.10 -0.65
CA GLN A 258 8.33 -10.02 -1.80
C GLN A 258 9.65 -10.73 -1.46
N GLY A 259 10.28 -10.39 -0.33
CA GLY A 259 11.54 -11.02 0.09
C GLY A 259 11.40 -12.52 0.35
N LEU A 260 10.26 -12.96 0.89
CA LEU A 260 9.95 -14.38 1.07
C LEU A 260 9.85 -15.12 -0.28
N ILE A 261 9.15 -14.54 -1.26
CA ILE A 261 9.05 -15.11 -2.61
C ILE A 261 10.44 -15.20 -3.25
N GLU A 262 11.26 -14.14 -3.17
CA GLU A 262 12.62 -14.14 -3.71
C GLU A 262 13.49 -15.24 -3.09
N PHE A 263 13.39 -15.42 -1.76
CA PHE A 263 14.09 -16.49 -1.04
C PHE A 263 13.61 -17.88 -1.49
N LEU A 264 12.30 -18.09 -1.51
CA LEU A 264 11.68 -19.38 -1.87
C LEU A 264 11.87 -19.73 -3.35
N VAL A 265 12.05 -18.78 -4.25
CA VAL A 265 12.33 -19.05 -5.66
C VAL A 265 13.85 -19.19 -5.93
N GLY A 266 14.68 -18.62 -5.06
CA GLY A 266 16.14 -18.64 -5.20
C GLY A 266 16.80 -20.01 -5.00
N ASN A 267 18.10 -20.05 -5.30
CA ASN A 267 18.94 -21.24 -5.22
C ASN A 267 19.52 -21.49 -3.80
N HIS A 268 18.98 -20.83 -2.78
CA HIS A 268 19.48 -21.03 -1.42
C HIS A 268 19.24 -22.48 -0.96
N PRO A 269 20.21 -23.18 -0.34
CA PRO A 269 20.05 -24.58 0.04
C PRO A 269 18.83 -24.83 0.95
N ILE A 270 18.63 -23.95 1.94
CA ILE A 270 17.44 -24.00 2.82
C ILE A 270 16.13 -23.86 2.02
N ALA A 271 16.10 -22.98 1.01
CA ALA A 271 14.91 -22.82 0.17
C ALA A 271 14.66 -24.09 -0.66
N GLY A 272 15.70 -24.79 -1.10
CA GLY A 272 15.61 -26.13 -1.70
C GLY A 272 14.93 -27.13 -0.76
N VAL A 273 15.46 -27.29 0.46
CA VAL A 273 14.89 -28.19 1.48
C VAL A 273 13.43 -27.84 1.76
N LEU A 274 13.08 -26.56 1.88
CA LEU A 274 11.70 -26.14 2.09
C LEU A 274 10.79 -26.55 0.94
N ARG A 275 11.20 -26.33 -0.32
CA ARG A 275 10.41 -26.72 -1.50
C ARG A 275 10.28 -28.23 -1.68
N ASP A 276 11.23 -29.01 -1.17
CA ASP A 276 11.20 -30.47 -1.21
C ASP A 276 10.20 -31.06 -0.19
N ASN A 277 9.90 -30.32 0.89
CA ASN A 277 9.06 -30.79 2.00
C ASN A 277 7.68 -30.10 2.08
N PHE A 278 7.54 -28.92 1.49
CA PHE A 278 6.33 -28.10 1.59
C PHE A 278 5.88 -27.58 0.23
N VAL A 279 4.56 -27.44 0.08
CA VAL A 279 3.95 -26.69 -1.01
C VAL A 279 3.51 -25.33 -0.48
N PHE A 280 4.10 -24.26 -1.00
CA PHE A 280 3.73 -22.90 -0.62
C PHE A 280 2.63 -22.38 -1.55
N LYS A 281 1.52 -21.93 -0.95
CA LYS A 281 0.41 -21.25 -1.63
C LYS A 281 0.35 -19.81 -1.13
N ILE A 282 0.80 -18.85 -1.93
CA ILE A 282 0.97 -17.46 -1.52
C ILE A 282 0.00 -16.58 -2.29
N VAL A 283 -0.83 -15.83 -1.58
CA VAL A 283 -1.63 -14.73 -2.15
C VAL A 283 -0.96 -13.41 -1.75
N PRO A 284 -0.13 -12.82 -2.63
CA PRO A 284 0.72 -11.68 -2.27
C PRO A 284 -0.08 -10.39 -2.01
N MET A 285 -1.28 -10.28 -2.57
CA MET A 285 -2.18 -9.16 -2.30
C MET A 285 -3.64 -9.59 -2.38
N VAL A 286 -4.26 -9.72 -1.20
CA VAL A 286 -5.67 -10.11 -1.07
C VAL A 286 -6.62 -8.96 -1.43
N ASN A 287 -6.27 -7.71 -1.11
CA ASN A 287 -7.14 -6.54 -1.33
C ASN A 287 -6.52 -5.54 -2.34
N PRO A 288 -6.43 -5.89 -3.64
CA PRO A 288 -5.81 -5.02 -4.63
C PRO A 288 -6.57 -3.70 -4.84
N ASP A 289 -7.90 -3.71 -4.71
CA ASP A 289 -8.73 -2.52 -4.92
C ASP A 289 -8.52 -1.47 -3.83
N GLY A 290 -8.56 -1.89 -2.57
CA GLY A 290 -8.28 -0.98 -1.47
C GLY A 290 -6.85 -0.45 -1.50
N VAL A 291 -5.87 -1.25 -1.93
CA VAL A 291 -4.48 -0.79 -2.12
C VAL A 291 -4.40 0.29 -3.18
N PHE A 292 -4.98 0.03 -4.36
CA PHE A 292 -4.94 0.97 -5.48
C PHE A 292 -5.56 2.33 -5.10
N LEU A 293 -6.70 2.30 -4.42
CA LEU A 293 -7.43 3.51 -4.00
C LEU A 293 -6.76 4.25 -2.82
N GLY A 294 -5.76 3.67 -2.17
CA GLY A 294 -5.19 4.24 -0.93
C GLY A 294 -6.16 4.18 0.24
N ASN A 295 -6.96 3.11 0.35
CA ASN A 295 -7.74 2.82 1.55
C ASN A 295 -6.81 2.38 2.68
N ASN A 296 -7.28 2.53 3.91
CA ASN A 296 -6.60 2.10 5.11
C ASN A 296 -6.83 0.62 5.43
N ARG A 297 -8.09 0.18 5.47
CA ARG A 297 -8.47 -1.12 6.06
C ARG A 297 -9.43 -1.91 5.21
N CYS A 298 -10.38 -1.25 4.57
CA CYS A 298 -11.49 -1.89 3.87
C CYS A 298 -11.19 -2.19 2.40
N ASN A 299 -11.98 -3.11 1.85
CA ASN A 299 -12.09 -3.31 0.41
C ASN A 299 -12.94 -2.19 -0.24
N LEU A 300 -13.24 -2.32 -1.53
CA LEU A 300 -14.04 -1.35 -2.28
C LEU A 300 -15.42 -1.08 -1.65
N MET A 301 -16.07 -2.12 -1.12
CA MET A 301 -17.40 -2.04 -0.50
C MET A 301 -17.38 -1.51 0.93
N GLY A 302 -16.24 -1.03 1.44
CA GLY A 302 -16.13 -0.49 2.79
C GLY A 302 -16.14 -1.56 3.89
N GLN A 303 -15.88 -2.82 3.55
CA GLN A 303 -15.89 -3.93 4.51
C GLN A 303 -14.47 -4.31 4.96
N ASP A 304 -14.31 -4.58 6.26
CA ASP A 304 -13.11 -5.19 6.80
C ASP A 304 -13.11 -6.69 6.50
N MET A 305 -12.33 -7.10 5.50
CA MET A 305 -12.24 -8.49 5.06
C MET A 305 -11.79 -9.43 6.20
N ASN A 306 -10.97 -8.95 7.14
CA ASN A 306 -10.51 -9.76 8.27
C ASN A 306 -11.52 -9.83 9.43
N ARG A 307 -12.75 -9.34 9.24
CA ARG A 307 -13.88 -9.52 10.16
C ARG A 307 -15.05 -10.24 9.51
N ASN A 308 -15.01 -10.43 8.19
CA ASN A 308 -16.16 -10.85 7.40
C ASN A 308 -15.98 -12.23 6.73
N TRP A 309 -15.02 -13.05 7.16
CA TRP A 309 -14.78 -14.42 6.65
C TRP A 309 -16.02 -15.33 6.62
N HIS A 310 -17.00 -15.07 7.49
CA HIS A 310 -18.24 -15.84 7.60
C HIS A 310 -19.33 -15.39 6.61
N ILE A 311 -19.29 -14.14 6.11
CA ILE A 311 -20.35 -13.52 5.28
C ILE A 311 -19.86 -13.26 3.84
N GLY A 312 -18.55 -13.29 3.58
CA GLY A 312 -17.99 -12.99 2.27
C GLY A 312 -18.63 -13.79 1.12
N SER A 313 -19.18 -13.06 0.14
CA SER A 313 -19.79 -13.60 -1.08
C SER A 313 -19.00 -13.17 -2.32
N GLU A 314 -19.19 -13.88 -3.43
CA GLU A 314 -18.58 -13.55 -4.72
C GLU A 314 -18.91 -12.13 -5.21
N PHE A 315 -20.05 -11.56 -4.81
CA PHE A 315 -20.52 -10.24 -5.24
C PHE A 315 -20.03 -9.09 -4.38
N THR A 316 -19.66 -9.35 -3.13
CA THR A 316 -19.27 -8.29 -2.16
C THR A 316 -17.79 -8.34 -1.78
N GLN A 317 -17.23 -9.56 -1.76
CA GLN A 317 -15.86 -9.87 -1.37
C GLN A 317 -15.35 -11.07 -2.20
N PRO A 318 -15.28 -10.95 -3.55
CA PRO A 318 -14.83 -12.05 -4.42
C PRO A 318 -13.46 -12.61 -4.00
N GLU A 319 -12.58 -11.74 -3.52
CA GLU A 319 -11.23 -12.10 -3.09
C GLU A 319 -11.29 -13.04 -1.88
N LEU A 320 -12.12 -12.72 -0.89
CA LEU A 320 -12.28 -13.54 0.32
C LEU A 320 -13.02 -14.83 0.03
N HIS A 321 -14.02 -14.78 -0.85
CA HIS A 321 -14.77 -15.95 -1.30
C HIS A 321 -13.86 -16.98 -1.98
N ALA A 322 -13.03 -16.54 -2.93
CA ALA A 322 -12.11 -17.41 -3.64
C ALA A 322 -11.00 -17.97 -2.74
N VAL A 323 -10.43 -17.15 -1.86
CA VAL A 323 -9.48 -17.61 -0.84
C VAL A 323 -10.11 -18.70 0.03
N LYS A 324 -11.33 -18.49 0.55
CA LYS A 324 -12.05 -19.47 1.36
C LYS A 324 -12.35 -20.76 0.59
N GLY A 325 -12.72 -20.66 -0.69
CA GLY A 325 -12.89 -21.81 -1.58
C GLY A 325 -11.61 -22.63 -1.67
N MET A 326 -10.48 -21.97 -1.99
CA MET A 326 -9.16 -22.60 -2.01
C MET A 326 -8.82 -23.26 -0.66
N LEU A 327 -9.10 -22.61 0.47
CA LEU A 327 -8.78 -23.20 1.79
C LEU A 327 -9.59 -24.48 2.02
N LYS A 328 -10.88 -24.48 1.67
CA LYS A 328 -11.77 -25.66 1.81
C LYS A 328 -11.35 -26.80 0.91
N GLU A 329 -10.95 -26.52 -0.33
CA GLU A 329 -10.44 -27.53 -1.25
C GLU A 329 -9.18 -28.20 -0.69
N LEU A 330 -8.28 -27.41 -0.10
CA LEU A 330 -7.09 -27.93 0.56
C LEU A 330 -7.46 -28.76 1.79
N ASP A 331 -8.39 -28.31 2.62
CA ASP A 331 -8.82 -29.00 3.85
C ASP A 331 -9.44 -30.37 3.53
N ASN A 332 -10.22 -30.45 2.44
CA ASN A 332 -10.82 -31.70 1.96
C ASN A 332 -9.82 -32.67 1.30
N SER A 333 -8.56 -32.27 1.09
CA SER A 333 -7.59 -33.03 0.29
C SER A 333 -6.65 -33.95 1.09
N ASP A 334 -6.99 -34.28 2.35
CA ASP A 334 -6.16 -35.05 3.31
C ASP A 334 -4.73 -34.50 3.50
N SER A 335 -4.51 -33.23 3.15
CA SER A 335 -3.22 -32.55 3.30
C SER A 335 -3.11 -31.91 4.69
N SER A 336 -1.93 -31.96 5.32
CA SER A 336 -1.69 -31.20 6.55
C SER A 336 -1.43 -29.73 6.21
N ILE A 337 -2.26 -28.81 6.74
CA ILE A 337 -2.21 -27.39 6.35
C ILE A 337 -1.78 -26.51 7.51
N THR A 338 -0.84 -25.62 7.23
CA THR A 338 -0.47 -24.51 8.12
C THR A 338 -0.77 -23.18 7.42
N TRP A 339 -1.46 -22.28 8.12
CA TRP A 339 -1.89 -21.00 7.60
C TRP A 339 -1.14 -19.86 8.29
N LEU A 340 -0.59 -18.94 7.51
CA LEU A 340 0.05 -17.72 7.97
C LEU A 340 -0.61 -16.53 7.29
N SER A 341 -1.01 -15.53 8.07
CA SER A 341 -1.48 -14.26 7.53
C SER A 341 -0.53 -13.15 7.97
N LEU A 342 0.06 -12.47 6.99
CA LEU A 342 1.01 -11.39 7.23
C LEU A 342 0.26 -10.07 7.40
N TYR A 343 0.23 -9.60 8.65
CA TYR A 343 -0.27 -8.28 9.01
C TYR A 343 0.87 -7.38 9.50
N SER A 344 0.73 -6.08 9.29
CA SER A 344 1.47 -5.09 10.06
C SER A 344 0.63 -4.69 11.26
N LEU A 345 1.24 -4.60 12.45
CA LEU A 345 0.54 -4.12 13.63
C LEU A 345 -0.01 -2.72 13.36
N ASN A 346 -1.34 -2.60 13.34
CA ASN A 346 -2.06 -1.33 13.47
C ASN A 346 -2.87 -1.43 14.78
N PRO A 347 -2.24 -1.21 15.96
CA PRO A 347 -2.94 -1.13 17.25
C PRO A 347 -4.19 -0.25 17.17
#